data_AF-A0A2R8AWQ4-F1
#
_entry.id   AF-A0A2R8AWQ4-F1
#
_cell.length_a   1.000
_cell.length_b   1.000
_cell.length_c   1.000
_cell.angle_alpha   90.00
_cell.angle_beta   90.00
_cell.angle_gamma   90.00
#
_symmetry.space_group_name_H-M   'P 1'
#
loop_
_entity.id
_entity.type
_entity.pdbx_description
1 polymer ?
#
loop_
_entity_poly.entity_id
_entity_poly.type
_entity_poly.pdbx_seq_one_letter_code
_entity_poly.pdbx_strand_id
1 'polypeptide(L)' 'MVRGVSRSEFQAIFAETAGAGQAGPQEAFVIYKPANQILWALNDGEAQSPITLRIGTVDYDLLA' A
#
# COMPACT_ATOMS: atom_id res chain seq x y z
N MET A 1 -14.39 15.01 19.94
CA MET A 1 -14.16 13.59 19.60
C MET A 1 -13.03 13.55 18.58
N VAL A 2 -11.91 12.90 18.87
CA VAL A 2 -10.85 12.68 17.86
C VAL A 2 -11.21 11.39 17.13
N ARG A 3 -11.40 11.46 15.81
CA ARG A 3 -11.65 10.27 14.99
C ARG A 3 -10.31 9.60 14.70
N GLY A 4 -10.15 8.34 15.12
CA GLY A 4 -8.99 7.53 14.75
C GLY A 4 -9.00 7.15 13.28
N VAL A 5 -7.85 6.72 12.78
CA VAL A 5 -7.69 6.25 11.40
C VAL A 5 -8.21 4.81 11.27
N SER A 6 -8.85 4.47 10.15
CA SER A 6 -9.34 3.11 9.86
C SER A 6 -8.66 2.48 8.64
N ARG A 7 -8.55 1.15 8.61
CA ARG A 7 -7.98 0.40 7.47
C ARG A 7 -8.60 0.77 6.12
N SER A 8 -9.91 1.04 6.10
CA SER A 8 -10.64 1.43 4.89
C SER A 8 -10.18 2.76 4.29
N GLU A 9 -9.40 3.56 4.99
CA GLU A 9 -8.82 4.82 4.51
C GLU A 9 -7.53 4.60 3.71
N PHE A 10 -7.02 3.36 3.68
CA PHE A 10 -5.84 2.98 2.93
C PHE A 10 -6.17 2.10 1.73
N GLN A 11 -5.30 2.10 0.73
CA GLN A 11 -5.40 1.24 -0.45
C GLN A 11 -4.00 0.90 -0.97
N ALA A 12 -3.81 -0.33 -1.45
CA ALA A 12 -2.68 -0.66 -2.32
C ALA A 12 -3.16 -0.59 -3.78
N ILE A 13 -2.39 0.07 -4.65
CA ILE A 13 -2.58 -0.01 -6.10
C ILE A 13 -1.30 -0.50 -6.74
N PHE A 14 -1.42 -1.07 -7.93
CA PHE A 14 -0.29 -1.58 -8.69
C PHE A 14 -0.16 -0.82 -10.00
N ALA A 15 1.06 -0.42 -10.32
CA ALA A 15 1.40 0.22 -11.59
C ALA A 15 2.87 -0.02 -11.89
N GLU A 16 3.18 -0.31 -13.15
CA GLU A 16 4.56 -0.49 -13.60
C GLU A 16 5.26 0.87 -13.74
N THR A 17 6.46 0.98 -13.16
CA THR A 17 7.33 2.15 -13.27
C THR A 17 8.58 1.77 -14.04
N ALA A 18 8.71 2.27 -15.27
CA ALA A 18 9.84 1.94 -16.14
C ALA A 18 11.19 2.22 -15.45
N GLY A 19 12.01 1.19 -15.29
CA GLY A 19 13.32 1.27 -14.65
C GLY A 19 13.31 1.17 -13.12
N ALA A 20 12.14 0.98 -12.50
CA ALA A 20 12.03 0.51 -11.12
C ALA A 20 11.94 -1.03 -11.10
N GLY A 21 12.50 -1.64 -10.06
CA GLY A 21 12.44 -3.09 -9.87
C GLY A 21 13.01 -3.92 -11.03
N GLN A 22 12.45 -5.12 -11.17
CA GLN A 22 12.59 -6.00 -12.32
C GLN A 22 11.49 -5.71 -13.34
N ALA A 23 11.78 -5.90 -14.63
CA ALA A 23 10.75 -5.80 -15.65
C ALA A 23 9.70 -6.91 -15.48
N GLY A 24 8.42 -6.55 -15.51
CA GLY A 24 7.30 -7.48 -15.39
C GLY A 24 6.45 -7.26 -14.13
N PRO A 25 6.96 -7.56 -12.92
CA PRO A 25 6.23 -7.32 -11.67
C PRO A 25 5.93 -5.83 -11.46
N GLN A 26 4.69 -5.49 -11.14
CA GLN A 26 4.32 -4.09 -10.89
C GLN A 26 4.75 -3.61 -9.50
N GLU A 27 5.08 -2.33 -9.37
CA GLU A 27 5.24 -1.66 -8.08
C GLU A 27 3.92 -1.61 -7.32
N ALA A 28 3.99 -1.73 -5.99
CA ALA A 28 2.85 -1.47 -5.12
C ALA A 28 2.95 -0.08 -4.50
N PHE A 29 1.87 0.69 -4.56
CA PHE A 29 1.76 2.01 -3.94
C PHE A 29 0.70 1.97 -2.84
N VAL A 30 1.11 2.25 -1.60
CA VAL A 30 0.21 2.35 -0.45
C VAL A 30 -0.26 3.79 -0.31
N ILE A 31 -1.56 4.01 -0.49
CA ILE A 31 -2.20 5.34 -0.52
C ILE A 31 -3.03 5.55 0.73
N TYR A 32 -2.89 6.70 1.37
CA TYR A 32 -3.84 7.24 2.35
C TYR A 32 -4.85 8.13 1.63
N LYS A 33 -6.07 7.60 1.42
CA LYS A 33 -7.11 8.22 0.58
C LYS A 33 -7.56 9.60 1.05
N PRO A 34 -7.75 9.89 2.36
CA PRO A 34 -8.23 11.20 2.81
C PRO A 34 -7.33 12.37 2.39
N ALA A 35 -6.02 12.14 2.23
CA ALA A 35 -5.06 13.16 1.82
C ALA A 35 -4.55 12.99 0.37
N ASN A 36 -5.02 11.98 -0.37
CA ASN A 36 -4.46 11.56 -1.65
C ASN A 36 -2.93 11.43 -1.63
N GLN A 37 -2.40 10.88 -0.54
CA GLN A 37 -0.97 10.78 -0.32
C GLN A 37 -0.49 9.34 -0.54
N ILE A 38 0.55 9.16 -1.34
CA ILE A 38 1.32 7.92 -1.37
C ILE A 38 2.22 7.91 -0.14
N LEU A 39 2.05 6.92 0.74
CA LEU A 39 2.86 6.74 1.93
C LEU A 39 4.12 5.94 1.62
N TRP A 40 3.97 4.86 0.87
CA TRP A 40 5.06 3.97 0.46
C TRP A 40 4.91 3.54 -1.00
N ALA A 41 6.04 3.31 -1.65
CA ALA A 41 6.15 2.60 -2.90
C ALA A 41 7.09 1.41 -2.70
N LEU A 42 6.69 0.23 -3.18
CA LEU A 42 7.47 -1.00 -3.12
C LEU A 42 7.84 -1.40 -4.54
N ASN A 43 9.14 -1.48 -4.82
CA ASN A 43 9.66 -2.08 -6.06
C ASN A 43 9.23 -3.55 -6.11
N ASP A 44 8.80 -4.01 -7.29
CA ASP A 44 8.32 -5.38 -7.51
C ASP A 44 7.19 -5.80 -6.53
N GLY A 45 6.35 -4.84 -6.12
CA GLY A 45 5.34 -5.03 -5.07
C GLY A 45 4.29 -6.09 -5.38
N GLU A 46 4.00 -6.36 -6.65
CA GLU A 46 3.10 -7.46 -7.08
C GLU A 46 3.64 -8.84 -6.65
N ALA A 47 4.96 -8.98 -6.48
CA ALA A 47 5.57 -10.21 -5.99
C ALA A 47 5.40 -10.42 -4.47
N GLN A 48 4.82 -9.45 -3.75
CA GLN A 48 4.56 -9.53 -2.31
C GLN A 48 3.13 -9.96 -2.01
N SER A 49 2.99 -10.94 -1.12
CA SER A 49 1.71 -11.33 -0.53
C SER A 49 1.98 -11.92 0.86
N PRO A 50 1.58 -11.26 1.97
CA PRO A 50 0.71 -10.07 2.05
C PRO A 50 1.45 -8.72 1.94
N ILE A 51 0.69 -7.64 1.77
CA ILE A 51 1.17 -6.27 2.05
C ILE A 51 0.55 -5.82 3.37
N THR A 52 1.32 -5.79 4.45
CA THR A 52 0.79 -5.54 5.80
C THR A 52 0.87 -4.06 6.22
N LEU A 53 -0.25 -3.52 6.73
CA LEU A 53 -0.33 -2.22 7.40
C LEU A 53 -0.73 -2.40 8.87
N ARG A 54 0.06 -1.85 9.79
CA ARG A 54 -0.26 -1.81 11.21
C ARG A 54 -0.95 -0.51 11.59
N ILE A 55 -2.14 -0.58 12.19
CA ILE A 55 -2.86 0.56 12.78
C ILE A 55 -3.04 0.28 14.27
N GLY A 56 -2.39 1.08 15.12
CA GLY A 56 -2.30 0.78 16.56
C GLY A 56 -1.58 -0.55 16.78
N THR A 57 -2.30 -1.54 17.31
CA THR A 57 -1.79 -2.90 17.58
C THR A 57 -2.33 -3.96 16.62
N VAL A 58 -3.06 -3.57 15.57
CA VAL A 58 -3.73 -4.49 14.64
C VAL A 58 -3.04 -4.44 13.28
N ASP A 59 -2.73 -5.61 12.73
CA ASP A 59 -2.21 -5.80 11.39
C ASP A 59 -3.35 -6.08 10.41
N TYR A 60 -3.30 -5.41 9.27
CA TYR A 60 -4.24 -5.61 8.17
C TYR A 60 -3.45 -5.96 6.91
N ASP A 61 -3.87 -7.02 6.22
CA ASP A 61 -3.44 -7.24 4.84
C ASP A 61 -4.14 -6.23 3.92
N LEU A 62 -3.37 -5.57 3.08
CA LEU A 62 -3.89 -4.61 2.13
C LEU A 62 -4.53 -5.27 0.89
N LEU A 63 -4.28 -6.56 0.68
CA LEU A 63 -4.69 -7.34 -0.49
C LEU A 63 -5.89 -8.28 -0.26
N ALA A 64 -6.35 -8.38 0.99
CA ALA A 64 -7.46 -9.25 1.42
C ALA A 64 -8.83 -8.55 1.38
#